data_AF-A0A430PX96-F1
#
_entry.id   AF-A0A430PX96-F1
#
_cell.length_a   1.000
_cell.length_b   1.000
_cell.length_c   1.000
_cell.angle_alpha   90.00
_cell.angle_beta   90.00
_cell.angle_gamma   90.00
#
_symmetry.space_group_name_H-M   'P 1'
#
loop_
_entity.id
_entity.type
_entity.pdbx_description
1 polymer ?
#
loop_
_entity_poly.entity_id
_entity_poly.type
_entity_poly.pdbx_seq_one_letter_code
_entity_poly.pdbx_strand_id
1 'polypeptide(L)'
;IPNVQNFSTCLQFYLPFISNELNWRYESGIINHQISLLYNQFNFNKNFHVQISGYTAKLNIENNQFSENYCQNVLPGEKQISENGLVQSYGMEREIILSENYFLRNKNCSYIIQLKGESQSRDLVTLQSFMKKNILQDNEICMNSEKRFQFVNPWECYTMGVFGTQNITIRHNSFENCKSISVSSNPCYELIAGIQSIQIPNFLDAQQNYWASSNITEIRQHIFDFNQWNSFSLINFNNYLTSFH
;
A
#
# COMPACT_ATOMS: atom_id res chain seq x y z
N ILE A 1 -24.70 -30.06 -6.60
CA ILE A 1 -24.34 -28.61 -6.59
C ILE A 1 -22.89 -28.56 -7.04
N PRO A 2 -22.56 -27.99 -8.22
CA PRO A 2 -21.18 -28.02 -8.69
C PRO A 2 -20.34 -27.06 -7.84
N ASN A 3 -19.23 -27.59 -7.30
CA ASN A 3 -18.18 -26.82 -6.64
C ASN A 3 -17.61 -25.82 -7.64
N VAL A 4 -17.94 -24.53 -7.48
CA VAL A 4 -17.24 -23.46 -8.17
C VAL A 4 -15.86 -23.36 -7.53
N GLN A 5 -14.86 -23.97 -8.14
CA GLN A 5 -13.47 -23.65 -7.83
C GLN A 5 -13.23 -22.21 -8.35
N ASN A 6 -13.24 -21.25 -7.43
CA ASN A 6 -12.78 -19.90 -7.72
C ASN A 6 -11.26 -19.98 -7.97
N PHE A 7 -10.86 -19.94 -9.23
CA PHE A 7 -9.47 -19.70 -9.58
C PHE A 7 -9.11 -18.28 -9.13
N SER A 8 -8.21 -18.14 -8.16
CA SER A 8 -7.58 -16.87 -7.83
C SER A 8 -6.54 -16.55 -8.91
N THR A 9 -6.59 -15.34 -9.48
CA THR A 9 -5.54 -14.86 -10.37
C THR A 9 -4.56 -14.06 -9.52
N CYS A 10 -3.67 -14.74 -8.81
CA CYS A 10 -2.77 -14.08 -7.85
C CYS A 10 -1.30 -14.23 -8.23
N LEU A 11 -0.50 -13.20 -7.90
CA LEU A 11 0.95 -13.29 -7.86
C LEU A 11 1.38 -13.24 -6.40
N GLN A 12 1.81 -14.38 -5.86
CA GLN A 12 2.26 -14.49 -4.47
C GLN A 12 3.72 -14.92 -4.41
N PHE A 13 4.55 -14.12 -3.76
CA PHE A 13 5.95 -14.40 -3.51
C PHE A 13 6.18 -14.50 -2.01
N TYR A 14 6.68 -15.64 -1.54
CA TYR A 14 7.14 -15.82 -0.17
C TYR A 14 8.67 -15.90 -0.15
N LEU A 15 9.29 -14.97 0.57
CA LEU A 15 10.74 -14.82 0.67
C LEU A 15 11.24 -15.49 1.95
N PRO A 16 11.90 -16.65 1.86
CA PRO A 16 12.35 -17.37 3.06
C PRO A 16 13.53 -16.66 3.74
N PHE A 17 13.77 -17.01 4.99
CA PHE A 17 15.01 -16.64 5.68
C PHE A 17 16.24 -17.11 4.89
N ILE A 18 17.22 -16.23 4.73
CA ILE A 18 18.52 -16.57 4.15
C ILE A 18 19.48 -16.83 5.31
N SER A 19 20.11 -18.01 5.35
CA SER A 19 20.93 -18.41 6.50
C SER A 19 22.21 -17.58 6.64
N ASN A 20 22.66 -17.42 7.88
CA ASN A 20 23.98 -16.84 8.20
C ASN A 20 25.14 -17.84 7.97
N GLU A 21 24.83 -19.07 7.54
CA GLU A 21 25.78 -20.20 7.42
C GLU A 21 26.24 -20.47 5.98
N LEU A 22 25.74 -19.72 4.99
CA LEU A 22 26.38 -19.64 3.68
C LEU A 22 27.71 -18.90 3.86
N ASN A 23 28.82 -19.55 3.49
CA ASN A 23 30.17 -19.15 3.89
C ASN A 23 30.64 -17.86 3.20
N TRP A 24 30.17 -16.73 3.74
CA TRP A 24 30.46 -15.32 3.46
C TRP A 24 31.93 -14.90 3.59
N ARG A 25 32.88 -15.83 3.79
CA ARG A 25 34.29 -15.55 4.15
C ARG A 25 35.02 -14.52 3.26
N TYR A 26 34.42 -14.11 2.15
CA TYR A 26 34.94 -13.11 1.22
C TYR A 26 33.96 -12.00 0.79
N GLU A 27 32.74 -11.89 1.32
CA GLU A 27 31.79 -10.86 0.86
C GLU A 27 31.20 -10.00 1.97
N SER A 28 31.53 -8.71 1.89
CA SER A 28 31.04 -7.58 2.68
C SER A 28 29.65 -7.11 2.22
N GLY A 29 28.70 -8.04 2.09
CA GLY A 29 27.37 -7.75 1.53
C GLY A 29 26.25 -8.32 2.40
N ILE A 30 25.24 -7.51 2.66
CA ILE A 30 23.95 -7.96 3.19
C ILE A 30 23.24 -8.72 2.07
N ILE A 31 23.00 -10.01 2.28
CA ILE A 31 22.23 -10.83 1.33
C ILE A 31 20.76 -10.47 1.49
N ASN A 32 20.20 -9.78 0.49
CA ASN A 32 18.79 -9.45 0.42
C ASN A 32 18.17 -10.12 -0.81
N HIS A 33 16.92 -10.56 -0.67
CA HIS A 33 16.12 -10.93 -1.83
C HIS A 33 15.91 -9.71 -2.73
N GLN A 34 15.71 -9.93 -4.03
CA GLN A 34 15.31 -8.86 -4.95
C GLN A 34 14.15 -9.33 -5.81
N ILE A 35 13.09 -8.53 -5.86
CA ILE A 35 11.96 -8.73 -6.78
C ILE A 35 11.82 -7.48 -7.63
N SER A 36 11.62 -7.67 -8.93
CA SER A 36 11.39 -6.58 -9.87
C SER A 36 10.17 -6.88 -10.73
N LEU A 37 9.11 -6.10 -10.55
CA LEU A 37 7.92 -6.07 -11.39
C LEU A 37 8.03 -4.82 -12.26
N LEU A 38 8.45 -5.00 -13.50
CA LEU A 38 8.74 -3.89 -14.41
C LEU A 38 7.92 -4.02 -15.69
N TYR A 39 7.29 -2.92 -16.14
CA TYR A 39 6.62 -2.82 -17.44
C TYR A 39 5.49 -3.85 -17.67
N ASN A 40 4.78 -4.26 -16.61
CA ASN A 40 3.69 -5.22 -16.72
C ASN A 40 2.33 -4.53 -16.90
N GLN A 41 1.39 -5.25 -17.50
CA GLN A 41 -0.01 -4.85 -17.59
C GLN A 41 -0.90 -5.94 -16.99
N PHE A 42 -1.62 -5.59 -15.92
CA PHE A 42 -2.61 -6.43 -15.25
C PHE A 42 -3.98 -5.81 -15.51
N ASN A 43 -4.72 -6.40 -16.46
CA ASN A 43 -5.98 -5.82 -16.94
C ASN A 43 -7.14 -6.83 -16.84
N PHE A 44 -8.30 -6.38 -16.36
CA PHE A 44 -9.55 -7.15 -16.33
C PHE A 44 -9.48 -8.49 -15.57
N ASN A 45 -8.55 -8.62 -14.61
CA ASN A 45 -8.45 -9.86 -13.83
C ASN A 45 -9.55 -9.93 -12.75
N LYS A 46 -10.02 -11.14 -12.45
CA LYS A 46 -11.00 -11.41 -11.39
C LYS A 46 -10.31 -12.10 -10.22
N ASN A 47 -10.63 -11.67 -8.99
CA ASN A 47 -9.95 -12.14 -7.78
C ASN A 47 -8.43 -11.97 -7.89
N PHE A 48 -8.01 -10.74 -8.16
CA PHE A 48 -6.62 -10.41 -8.45
C PHE A 48 -5.95 -9.67 -7.30
N HIS A 49 -4.75 -10.12 -6.97
CA HIS A 49 -3.86 -9.47 -6.01
C HIS A 49 -2.39 -9.85 -6.27
N VAL A 50 -1.49 -8.93 -5.91
CA VAL A 50 -0.05 -9.12 -5.86
C VAL A 50 0.39 -9.05 -4.39
N GLN A 51 1.05 -10.10 -3.92
CA GLN A 51 1.47 -10.23 -2.52
C GLN A 51 2.92 -10.65 -2.45
N ILE A 52 3.72 -9.88 -1.73
CA ILE A 52 5.15 -10.15 -1.51
C ILE A 52 5.41 -10.20 0.00
N SER A 53 5.79 -11.36 0.52
CA SER A 53 5.92 -11.59 1.94
C SER A 53 7.24 -12.24 2.37
N GLY A 54 7.52 -12.27 3.68
CA GLY A 54 8.69 -12.97 4.25
C GLY A 54 9.84 -12.05 4.67
N TYR A 55 11.08 -12.42 4.33
CA TYR A 55 12.31 -11.78 4.80
C TYR A 55 12.66 -10.47 4.06
N THR A 56 13.78 -9.83 4.44
CA THR A 56 14.26 -8.56 3.88
C THR A 56 14.48 -8.66 2.37
N ALA A 57 14.12 -7.59 1.66
CA ALA A 57 14.21 -7.56 0.21
C ALA A 57 14.31 -6.14 -0.34
N LYS A 58 14.83 -6.05 -1.57
CA LYS A 58 14.68 -4.91 -2.46
C LYS A 58 13.54 -5.16 -3.44
N LEU A 59 12.51 -4.32 -3.39
CA LEU A 59 11.34 -4.41 -4.24
C LEU A 59 11.31 -3.25 -5.23
N ASN A 60 11.37 -3.57 -6.52
CA ASN A 60 11.19 -2.59 -7.59
C ASN A 60 9.87 -2.88 -8.30
N ILE A 61 8.90 -1.99 -8.14
CA ILE A 61 7.61 -2.05 -8.81
C ILE A 61 7.52 -0.77 -9.64
N GLU A 62 7.83 -0.88 -10.92
CA GLU A 62 8.00 0.28 -11.79
C GLU A 62 7.31 0.13 -13.13
N ASN A 63 6.72 1.22 -13.64
CA ASN A 63 6.13 1.27 -14.97
C ASN A 63 5.04 0.20 -15.22
N ASN A 64 4.35 -0.25 -14.18
CA ASN A 64 3.26 -1.21 -14.32
C ASN A 64 1.91 -0.51 -14.44
N GLN A 65 0.97 -1.16 -15.12
CA GLN A 65 -0.42 -0.75 -15.18
C GLN A 65 -1.31 -1.83 -14.56
N PHE A 66 -2.05 -1.46 -13.53
CA PHE A 66 -3.11 -2.26 -12.92
C PHE A 66 -4.44 -1.59 -13.26
N SER A 67 -5.17 -2.10 -14.24
CA SER A 67 -6.42 -1.48 -14.68
C SER A 67 -7.62 -2.42 -14.71
N GLU A 68 -8.73 -1.94 -14.15
CA GLU A 68 -10.02 -2.65 -14.19
C GLU A 68 -9.97 -4.07 -13.61
N ASN A 69 -9.05 -4.32 -12.67
CA ASN A 69 -9.02 -5.58 -11.93
C ASN A 69 -10.07 -5.56 -10.82
N TYR A 70 -10.54 -6.75 -10.45
CA TYR A 70 -11.46 -6.96 -9.36
C TYR A 70 -10.74 -7.68 -8.21
N CYS A 71 -10.58 -7.00 -7.07
CA CYS A 71 -9.91 -7.57 -5.90
C CYS A 71 -10.71 -8.76 -5.32
N GLN A 72 -10.00 -9.66 -4.62
CA GLN A 72 -10.54 -10.93 -4.14
C GLN A 72 -11.74 -10.73 -3.19
N ASN A 73 -12.86 -11.41 -3.51
CA ASN A 73 -13.97 -11.52 -2.58
C ASN A 73 -13.54 -12.33 -1.34
N VAL A 74 -13.47 -11.69 -0.18
CA VAL A 74 -13.33 -12.38 1.11
C VAL A 74 -14.71 -12.81 1.57
N LEU A 75 -14.93 -14.11 1.75
CA LEU A 75 -16.22 -14.63 2.19
C LEU A 75 -16.48 -14.25 3.65
N PRO A 76 -17.74 -13.92 4.03
CA PRO A 76 -18.10 -13.67 5.41
C PRO A 76 -17.77 -14.87 6.32
N GLY A 77 -16.85 -14.69 7.27
CA GLY A 77 -16.45 -15.73 8.23
C GLY A 77 -14.98 -16.15 8.13
N GLU A 78 -14.31 -15.88 7.00
CA GLU A 78 -12.86 -15.97 6.89
C GLU A 78 -12.26 -14.70 7.50
N LYS A 79 -11.92 -14.77 8.80
CA LYS A 79 -11.29 -13.68 9.56
C LYS A 79 -9.85 -13.41 9.11
N GLN A 80 -9.66 -13.02 7.86
CA GLN A 80 -8.46 -12.29 7.44
C GLN A 80 -8.91 -11.01 6.73
N ILE A 81 -9.30 -10.05 7.58
CA ILE A 81 -9.66 -8.67 7.25
C ILE A 81 -8.53 -7.93 6.48
N SER A 82 -7.36 -8.56 6.31
CA SER A 82 -6.15 -8.05 5.68
C SER A 82 -5.88 -8.46 4.22
N GLU A 83 -6.70 -9.31 3.59
CA GLU A 83 -6.33 -9.92 2.29
C GLU A 83 -7.07 -9.36 1.06
N ASN A 84 -8.12 -8.55 1.22
CA ASN A 84 -8.81 -7.96 0.05
C ASN A 84 -8.13 -6.67 -0.43
N GLY A 85 -6.99 -6.78 -1.09
CA GLY A 85 -6.33 -5.64 -1.70
C GLY A 85 -5.55 -5.98 -2.95
N LEU A 86 -5.08 -4.95 -3.64
CA LEU A 86 -4.49 -5.12 -4.97
C LEU A 86 -2.99 -5.42 -4.91
N VAL A 87 -2.21 -4.63 -4.18
CA VAL A 87 -0.76 -4.82 -3.98
C VAL A 87 -0.43 -4.79 -2.50
N GLN A 88 0.21 -5.84 -2.00
CA GLN A 88 0.58 -5.97 -0.60
C GLN A 88 2.05 -6.39 -0.46
N SER A 89 2.77 -5.73 0.44
CA SER A 89 4.06 -6.18 0.94
C SER A 89 4.04 -6.29 2.46
N TYR A 90 4.35 -7.46 3.03
CA TYR A 90 4.40 -7.64 4.49
C TYR A 90 5.51 -8.59 4.99
N GLY A 91 5.94 -8.44 6.23
CA GLY A 91 7.03 -9.23 6.83
C GLY A 91 8.17 -8.35 7.31
N MET A 92 9.44 -8.71 7.11
CA MET A 92 10.54 -7.83 7.50
C MET A 92 10.56 -6.53 6.69
N GLU A 93 11.21 -5.49 7.23
CA GLU A 93 11.44 -4.23 6.52
C GLU A 93 12.10 -4.43 5.14
N ARG A 94 11.75 -3.55 4.20
CA ARG A 94 12.23 -3.64 2.81
C ARG A 94 12.63 -2.28 2.26
N GLU A 95 13.59 -2.33 1.33
CA GLU A 95 13.84 -1.22 0.40
C GLU A 95 12.80 -1.31 -0.72
N ILE A 96 12.00 -0.26 -0.89
CA ILE A 96 10.86 -0.25 -1.82
C ILE A 96 10.99 0.92 -2.79
N ILE A 97 10.99 0.60 -4.07
CA ILE A 97 10.90 1.53 -5.18
C ILE A 97 9.54 1.30 -5.85
N LEU A 98 8.63 2.24 -5.66
CA LEU A 98 7.31 2.27 -6.30
C LEU A 98 7.25 3.48 -7.23
N SER A 99 7.48 3.31 -8.53
CA SER A 99 7.51 4.45 -9.44
C SER A 99 6.80 4.28 -10.77
N GLU A 100 6.16 5.36 -11.22
CA GLU A 100 5.60 5.45 -12.57
C GLU A 100 4.56 4.35 -12.86
N ASN A 101 3.86 3.87 -11.82
CA ASN A 101 2.78 2.89 -11.97
C ASN A 101 1.42 3.57 -12.09
N TYR A 102 0.51 2.91 -12.80
CA TYR A 102 -0.87 3.35 -12.99
C TYR A 102 -1.82 2.34 -12.33
N PHE A 103 -2.58 2.79 -11.33
CA PHE A 103 -3.64 2.04 -10.68
C PHE A 103 -4.97 2.68 -11.04
N LEU A 104 -5.68 2.11 -12.01
CA LEU A 104 -6.82 2.75 -12.66
C LEU A 104 -8.08 1.89 -12.56
N ARG A 105 -9.16 2.45 -11.99
CA ARG A 105 -10.49 1.82 -12.03
C ARG A 105 -10.54 0.38 -11.49
N ASN A 106 -9.64 0.01 -10.59
CA ASN A 106 -9.72 -1.29 -9.90
C ASN A 106 -10.92 -1.29 -8.95
N LYS A 107 -11.58 -2.44 -8.80
CA LYS A 107 -12.88 -2.55 -8.13
C LYS A 107 -12.86 -3.51 -6.96
N ASN A 108 -13.76 -3.23 -6.00
CA ASN A 108 -14.01 -4.09 -4.84
C ASN A 108 -12.75 -4.31 -3.98
N CYS A 109 -11.85 -3.33 -3.96
CA CYS A 109 -10.62 -3.42 -3.18
C CYS A 109 -10.85 -2.80 -1.81
N SER A 110 -10.43 -3.45 -0.74
CA SER A 110 -10.34 -2.76 0.54
C SER A 110 -9.17 -1.76 0.52
N TYR A 111 -8.05 -2.15 -0.11
CA TYR A 111 -6.95 -1.24 -0.39
C TYR A 111 -6.27 -1.46 -1.75
N ILE A 112 -5.61 -0.42 -2.26
CA ILE A 112 -4.84 -0.51 -3.51
C ILE A 112 -3.39 -0.91 -3.22
N ILE A 113 -2.75 -0.26 -2.25
CA ILE A 113 -1.38 -0.56 -1.86
C ILE A 113 -1.29 -0.63 -0.33
N GLN A 114 -0.72 -1.71 0.19
CA GLN A 114 -0.39 -1.84 1.61
C GLN A 114 1.07 -2.29 1.78
N LEU A 115 1.81 -1.51 2.57
CA LEU A 115 3.18 -1.82 2.97
C LEU A 115 3.23 -2.00 4.49
N LYS A 116 3.62 -3.17 4.96
CA LYS A 116 3.60 -3.52 6.39
C LYS A 116 4.92 -4.16 6.84
N GLY A 117 5.72 -3.43 7.61
CA GLY A 117 6.89 -3.97 8.29
C GLY A 117 6.50 -4.59 9.62
N GLU A 118 6.62 -5.91 9.77
CA GLU A 118 6.33 -6.64 11.02
C GLU A 118 7.57 -6.76 11.93
N SER A 119 8.77 -6.58 11.36
CA SER A 119 10.02 -6.56 12.13
C SER A 119 11.11 -5.78 11.40
N GLN A 120 12.17 -5.44 12.14
CA GLN A 120 13.30 -4.64 11.68
C GLN A 120 14.59 -5.45 11.85
N SER A 121 15.54 -5.32 10.91
CA SER A 121 16.88 -5.89 11.06
C SER A 121 17.73 -4.99 11.97
N ARG A 122 18.70 -5.58 12.68
CA ARG A 122 19.61 -4.81 13.56
C ARG A 122 20.70 -4.05 12.79
N ASP A 123 21.05 -4.52 11.59
CA ASP A 123 22.32 -4.22 10.93
C ASP A 123 22.22 -3.26 9.73
N LEU A 124 21.06 -2.64 9.46
CA LEU A 124 20.88 -1.83 8.25
C LEU A 124 20.55 -0.36 8.50
N VAL A 125 21.58 0.44 8.22
CA VAL A 125 21.61 1.57 7.27
C VAL A 125 20.25 1.99 6.73
N THR A 126 19.98 3.29 6.79
CA THR A 126 18.89 4.03 6.15
C THR A 126 18.62 3.61 4.70
N LEU A 127 17.91 2.50 4.47
CA LEU A 127 17.42 2.10 3.16
C LEU A 127 16.26 3.01 2.80
N GLN A 128 16.48 3.91 1.84
CA GLN A 128 15.51 4.91 1.46
C GLN A 128 14.48 4.30 0.49
N SER A 129 13.33 3.92 1.03
CA SER A 129 12.17 3.58 0.21
C SER A 129 11.51 4.84 -0.33
N PHE A 130 11.01 4.80 -1.57
CA PHE A 130 10.25 5.91 -2.15
C PHE A 130 9.09 5.44 -3.04
N MET A 131 8.03 6.24 -3.02
CA MET A 131 6.90 6.16 -3.93
C MET A 131 6.81 7.47 -4.70
N LYS A 132 6.97 7.43 -6.02
CA LYS A 132 6.97 8.64 -6.86
C LYS A 132 6.31 8.45 -8.23
N LYS A 133 5.63 9.50 -8.71
CA LYS A 133 5.02 9.54 -10.05
C LYS A 133 4.02 8.41 -10.33
N ASN A 134 3.41 7.86 -9.29
CA ASN A 134 2.31 6.90 -9.48
C ASN A 134 1.00 7.65 -9.62
N ILE A 135 0.08 7.09 -10.41
CA ILE A 135 -1.29 7.59 -10.56
C ILE A 135 -2.25 6.56 -9.96
N LEU A 136 -3.02 6.97 -8.96
CA LEU A 136 -4.03 6.16 -8.30
C LEU A 136 -5.37 6.87 -8.50
N GLN A 137 -6.11 6.44 -9.52
CA GLN A 137 -7.28 7.17 -10.00
C GLN A 137 -8.48 6.26 -10.20
N ASP A 138 -9.64 6.76 -9.75
CA ASP A 138 -10.95 6.13 -9.95
C ASP A 138 -11.03 4.69 -9.45
N ASN A 139 -10.16 4.28 -8.51
CA ASN A 139 -10.26 2.97 -7.88
C ASN A 139 -11.40 2.96 -6.86
N GLU A 140 -12.23 1.93 -6.94
CA GLU A 140 -13.35 1.74 -6.04
C GLU A 140 -12.86 1.02 -4.77
N ILE A 141 -12.54 1.84 -3.76
CA ILE A 141 -12.19 1.39 -2.41
C ILE A 141 -13.42 1.41 -1.49
N CYS A 142 -13.38 0.62 -0.41
CA CYS A 142 -14.41 0.59 0.64
C CYS A 142 -15.80 0.08 0.20
N MET A 143 -15.99 -0.44 -1.03
CA MET A 143 -17.30 -0.89 -1.51
C MET A 143 -17.62 -2.33 -1.08
N ASN A 144 -17.73 -2.58 0.23
CA ASN A 144 -18.46 -3.74 0.70
C ASN A 144 -19.97 -3.43 0.69
N SER A 145 -20.70 -4.07 -0.23
CA SER A 145 -22.14 -3.88 -0.45
C SER A 145 -22.99 -4.09 0.80
N GLU A 146 -22.52 -4.87 1.77
CA GLU A 146 -23.23 -5.19 3.02
C GLU A 146 -22.90 -4.22 4.17
N LYS A 147 -21.81 -3.46 4.08
CA LYS A 147 -21.32 -2.57 5.15
C LYS A 147 -21.45 -1.07 4.84
N ARG A 148 -22.24 -0.70 3.81
CA ARG A 148 -22.46 0.73 3.42
C ARG A 148 -22.99 1.64 4.54
N PHE A 149 -23.35 1.09 5.70
CA PHE A 149 -23.94 1.84 6.83
C PHE A 149 -23.32 1.54 8.20
N GLN A 150 -22.19 0.84 8.27
CA GLN A 150 -21.49 0.60 9.53
C GLN A 150 -20.12 1.27 9.48
N PHE A 151 -19.70 1.85 10.61
CA PHE A 151 -18.37 2.46 10.81
C PHE A 151 -17.29 1.59 10.15
N VAL A 152 -16.80 2.03 8.99
CA VAL A 152 -15.68 1.38 8.33
C VAL A 152 -14.47 1.72 9.18
N ASN A 153 -13.91 0.69 9.80
CA ASN A 153 -12.66 0.83 10.52
C ASN A 153 -11.60 1.34 9.53
N PRO A 154 -10.96 2.50 9.75
CA PRO A 154 -9.99 3.08 8.80
C PRO A 154 -8.81 2.16 8.51
N TRP A 155 -8.53 1.19 9.38
CA TRP A 155 -7.55 0.13 9.19
C TRP A 155 -7.94 -0.90 8.12
N GLU A 156 -9.20 -0.92 7.72
CA GLU A 156 -9.75 -1.91 6.78
C GLU A 156 -9.77 -1.36 5.36
N CYS A 157 -9.94 -0.05 5.14
CA CYS A 157 -10.11 0.48 3.79
C CYS A 157 -9.41 1.83 3.53
N TYR A 158 -8.58 1.89 2.49
CA TYR A 158 -7.78 3.06 2.10
C TYR A 158 -7.09 2.85 0.73
N THR A 159 -6.68 3.90 0.03
CA THR A 159 -5.88 3.73 -1.19
C THR A 159 -4.48 3.21 -0.87
N MET A 160 -3.73 3.92 -0.02
CA MET A 160 -2.34 3.61 0.35
C MET A 160 -2.19 3.51 1.87
N GLY A 161 -1.60 2.42 2.34
CA GLY A 161 -1.33 2.19 3.75
C GLY A 161 0.12 1.83 4.04
N VAL A 162 0.71 2.47 5.05
CA VAL A 162 2.07 2.17 5.55
C VAL A 162 2.00 1.82 7.03
N PHE A 163 2.52 0.66 7.43
CA PHE A 163 2.34 0.15 8.79
C PHE A 163 3.59 -0.50 9.37
N GLY A 164 3.63 -0.53 10.71
CA GLY A 164 4.65 -1.19 11.49
C GLY A 164 6.02 -0.55 11.29
N THR A 165 7.08 -1.33 11.07
CA THR A 165 8.44 -0.81 10.96
C THR A 165 8.78 -0.23 9.58
N GLN A 166 7.88 -0.34 8.59
CA GLN A 166 8.15 0.14 7.24
C GLN A 166 8.11 1.67 7.17
N ASN A 167 9.17 2.27 6.63
CA ASN A 167 9.22 3.69 6.30
C ASN A 167 9.36 3.88 4.78
N ILE A 168 8.80 4.96 4.25
CA ILE A 168 8.83 5.32 2.82
C ILE A 168 8.59 6.83 2.64
N THR A 169 9.26 7.44 1.65
CA THR A 169 8.95 8.81 1.22
C THR A 169 7.95 8.78 0.05
N ILE A 170 6.80 9.43 0.18
CA ILE A 170 5.74 9.45 -0.83
C ILE A 170 5.66 10.85 -1.41
N ARG A 171 6.12 11.07 -2.64
CA ARG A 171 6.11 12.41 -3.27
C ARG A 171 5.83 12.34 -4.76
N HIS A 172 5.22 13.37 -5.32
CA HIS A 172 4.92 13.49 -6.74
C HIS A 172 3.99 12.38 -7.25
N ASN A 173 3.03 11.92 -6.45
CA ASN A 173 1.99 10.98 -6.88
C ASN A 173 0.65 11.71 -7.06
N SER A 174 -0.26 11.11 -7.84
CA SER A 174 -1.64 11.56 -7.99
C SER A 174 -2.58 10.63 -7.22
N PHE A 175 -3.29 11.16 -6.23
CA PHE A 175 -4.34 10.48 -5.47
C PHE A 175 -5.69 11.07 -5.85
N GLU A 176 -6.49 10.31 -6.60
CA GLU A 176 -7.76 10.76 -7.20
C GLU A 176 -8.87 9.71 -7.09
N ASN A 177 -8.88 8.91 -6.02
CA ASN A 177 -9.90 7.89 -5.76
C ASN A 177 -11.08 8.46 -4.96
N CYS A 178 -10.81 9.44 -4.10
CA CYS A 178 -11.82 10.01 -3.21
C CYS A 178 -12.46 11.32 -3.72
N LYS A 179 -12.09 11.82 -4.91
CA LYS A 179 -12.48 13.13 -5.47
C LYS A 179 -13.99 13.43 -5.57
N SER A 180 -14.84 12.42 -5.42
CA SER A 180 -16.31 12.55 -5.49
C SER A 180 -17.02 11.93 -4.29
N ILE A 181 -16.28 11.64 -3.21
CA ILE A 181 -16.79 10.95 -2.03
C ILE A 181 -16.63 11.86 -0.81
N SER A 182 -17.75 12.37 -0.29
CA SER A 182 -17.74 13.11 0.97
C SER A 182 -17.52 12.16 2.15
N VAL A 183 -16.46 12.41 2.93
CA VAL A 183 -16.07 11.63 4.12
C VAL A 183 -17.18 11.58 5.17
N SER A 184 -18.06 12.60 5.22
CA SER A 184 -19.21 12.63 6.14
C SER A 184 -20.30 11.62 5.81
N SER A 185 -20.38 11.19 4.55
CA SER A 185 -21.39 10.24 4.06
C SER A 185 -20.83 8.84 3.83
N ASN A 186 -19.58 8.76 3.36
CA ASN A 186 -18.85 7.53 3.10
C ASN A 186 -17.36 7.81 3.34
N PRO A 187 -16.74 7.24 4.38
CA PRO A 187 -15.32 7.47 4.63
C PRO A 187 -14.48 6.90 3.48
N CYS A 188 -13.66 7.77 2.90
CA CYS A 188 -12.71 7.45 1.83
C CYS A 188 -11.35 8.05 2.20
N TYR A 189 -10.36 7.19 2.40
CA TYR A 189 -9.02 7.58 2.81
C TYR A 189 -8.03 7.27 1.70
N GLU A 190 -7.29 8.27 1.24
CA GLU A 190 -6.22 8.12 0.25
C GLU A 190 -4.92 7.61 0.91
N LEU A 191 -4.63 8.06 2.14
CA LEU A 191 -3.41 7.68 2.83
C LEU A 191 -3.66 7.44 4.32
N ILE A 192 -3.09 6.35 4.82
CA ILE A 192 -3.05 6.01 6.25
C ILE A 192 -1.63 5.54 6.63
N ALA A 193 -1.16 5.93 7.82
CA ALA A 193 0.20 5.61 8.26
C ALA A 193 0.28 5.25 9.74
N GLY A 194 0.52 3.98 10.05
CA GLY A 194 0.71 3.47 11.41
C GLY A 194 2.14 2.97 11.62
N ILE A 195 3.13 3.83 11.43
CA ILE A 195 4.55 3.50 11.57
C ILE A 195 4.90 3.43 13.06
N GLN A 196 5.50 2.32 13.46
CA GLN A 196 5.95 2.06 14.83
C GLN A 196 7.42 1.70 14.76
N SER A 197 8.29 2.67 15.05
CA SER A 197 9.73 2.43 15.15
C SER A 197 10.28 3.06 16.42
N ILE A 198 11.21 2.36 17.06
CA ILE A 198 11.94 2.84 18.24
C ILE A 198 13.05 3.84 17.82
N GLN A 199 13.44 3.85 16.53
CA GLN A 199 14.60 4.58 16.02
C GLN A 199 14.26 5.67 14.99
N ILE A 200 13.03 5.72 14.47
CA ILE A 200 12.61 6.69 13.43
C ILE A 200 11.59 7.65 14.05
N PRO A 201 11.65 8.97 13.76
CA PRO A 201 10.57 9.89 14.10
C PRO A 201 9.24 9.33 13.57
N ASN A 202 8.17 9.35 14.38
CA ASN A 202 6.86 8.82 14.00
C ASN A 202 6.14 9.76 13.00
N PHE A 203 6.75 9.97 11.83
CA PHE A 203 6.30 10.85 10.77
C PHE A 203 6.45 10.15 9.41
N LEU A 204 5.47 10.36 8.53
CA LEU A 204 5.51 9.96 7.14
C LEU A 204 5.62 11.20 6.24
N ASP A 205 6.60 11.21 5.34
CA ASP A 205 6.75 12.25 4.34
C ASP A 205 5.81 12.00 3.16
N ALA A 206 4.79 12.84 3.03
CA ALA A 206 3.79 12.80 1.98
C ALA A 206 3.67 14.15 1.24
N GLN A 207 4.74 14.95 1.21
CA GLN A 207 4.74 16.26 0.55
C GLN A 207 4.68 16.13 -0.97
N GLN A 208 4.35 17.22 -1.66
CA GLN A 208 4.43 17.29 -3.13
C GLN A 208 3.60 16.21 -3.86
N ASN A 209 2.53 15.69 -3.25
CA ASN A 209 1.53 14.87 -3.93
C ASN A 209 0.34 15.73 -4.35
N TYR A 210 -0.36 15.31 -5.39
CA TYR A 210 -1.66 15.84 -5.78
C TYR A 210 -2.76 14.99 -5.14
N TRP A 211 -3.76 15.65 -4.53
CA TRP A 211 -4.81 15.00 -3.73
C TRP A 211 -6.22 15.26 -4.29
N ALA A 212 -6.34 15.51 -5.60
CA ALA A 212 -7.59 15.86 -6.27
C ALA A 212 -8.31 17.13 -5.76
N SER A 213 -7.71 17.88 -4.84
CA SER A 213 -8.27 19.11 -4.28
C SER A 213 -7.16 20.12 -3.96
N SER A 214 -7.52 21.40 -3.95
CA SER A 214 -6.69 22.49 -3.41
C SER A 214 -7.18 22.98 -2.05
N ASN A 215 -8.26 22.39 -1.52
CA ASN A 215 -8.80 22.73 -0.22
C ASN A 215 -8.12 21.87 0.86
N ILE A 216 -7.30 22.50 1.70
CA ILE A 216 -6.55 21.82 2.77
C ILE A 216 -7.45 21.01 3.73
N THR A 217 -8.68 21.46 3.96
CA THR A 217 -9.62 20.77 4.85
C THR A 217 -10.11 19.48 4.22
N GLU A 218 -10.39 19.49 2.92
CA GLU A 218 -10.81 18.32 2.14
C GLU A 218 -9.67 17.30 2.05
N ILE A 219 -8.46 17.76 1.71
CA ILE A 219 -7.26 16.91 1.68
C ILE A 219 -7.05 16.23 3.03
N ARG A 220 -7.15 16.99 4.14
CA ARG A 220 -6.99 16.44 5.49
C ARG A 220 -8.05 15.39 5.84
N GLN A 221 -9.27 15.51 5.31
CA GLN A 221 -10.32 14.50 5.53
C GLN A 221 -10.01 13.18 4.84
N HIS A 222 -9.24 13.19 3.75
CA HIS A 222 -8.81 11.98 3.03
C HIS A 222 -7.52 11.35 3.58
N ILE A 223 -6.88 11.96 4.58
CA ILE A 223 -5.66 11.46 5.21
C ILE A 223 -5.99 11.04 6.65
N PHE A 224 -5.77 9.77 6.98
CA PHE A 224 -6.01 9.25 8.33
C PHE A 224 -4.67 9.11 9.09
N ASP A 225 -4.47 9.95 10.11
CA ASP A 225 -3.18 10.08 10.80
C ASP A 225 -3.33 10.17 12.34
N PHE A 226 -2.22 10.48 13.02
CA PHE A 226 -2.17 10.64 14.48
C PHE A 226 -3.25 11.58 15.04
N ASN A 227 -3.63 12.64 14.33
CA ASN A 227 -4.62 13.63 14.80
C ASN A 227 -6.02 13.02 14.93
N GLN A 228 -6.32 11.98 14.15
CA GLN A 228 -7.56 11.21 14.27
C GLN A 228 -7.41 10.07 15.28
N TRP A 229 -6.23 9.44 15.38
CA TRP A 229 -5.99 8.35 16.30
C TRP A 229 -4.53 8.24 16.73
N ASN A 230 -4.26 8.40 18.03
CA ASN A 230 -2.93 8.55 18.61
C ASN A 230 -1.94 7.37 18.41
N SER A 231 -2.38 6.25 17.84
CA SER A 231 -1.52 5.09 17.54
C SER A 231 -0.92 5.15 16.13
N PHE A 232 -1.26 6.18 15.35
CA PHE A 232 -0.76 6.40 14.00
C PHE A 232 0.42 7.38 13.97
N SER A 233 1.04 7.49 12.81
CA SER A 233 2.11 8.46 12.51
C SER A 233 1.52 9.79 12.10
N LEU A 234 2.26 10.88 12.32
CA LEU A 234 1.92 12.16 11.72
C LEU A 234 2.24 12.12 10.23
N ILE A 235 1.31 12.56 9.38
CA ILE A 235 1.53 12.60 7.94
C ILE A 235 1.78 14.05 7.52
N ASN A 236 2.98 14.33 7.02
CA ASN A 236 3.31 15.65 6.51
C ASN A 236 2.96 15.75 5.03
N PHE A 237 1.79 16.32 4.73
CA PHE A 237 1.30 16.56 3.36
C PHE A 237 1.45 18.04 2.93
N ASN A 238 2.23 18.84 3.65
CA ASN A 238 2.49 20.23 3.29
C ASN A 238 3.10 20.34 1.89
N ASN A 239 3.01 21.52 1.27
CA ASN A 239 3.49 21.74 -0.11
C ASN A 239 2.86 20.75 -1.10
N TYR A 240 1.57 20.44 -0.93
CA TYR A 240 0.82 19.62 -1.88
C TYR A 240 0.72 20.31 -3.25
N LEU A 241 0.60 19.52 -4.30
CA LEU A 241 0.43 20.01 -5.66
C LEU A 241 -1.03 20.41 -5.89
N THR A 242 -1.27 21.51 -6.60
CA THR A 242 -2.61 21.94 -7.03
C THR A 242 -2.99 21.40 -8.41
N SER A 243 -2.02 20.87 -9.16
CA SER A 243 -2.19 20.18 -10.43
C SER A 243 -1.16 19.08 -10.56
N PHE A 244 -1.52 18.01 -11.26
CA PHE A 244 -0.59 16.94 -11.65
C PHE A 244 -0.27 17.10 -13.15
N HIS A 245 1.01 17.10 -13.52
CA HIS A 245 1.50 17.24 -14.89
C HIS A 245 2.29 16.00 -15.29
#